data_AF-A0A383AXH1-F1
#
_entry.id   AF-A0A383AXH1-F1
#
_cell.length_a   1.000
_cell.length_b   1.000
_cell.length_c   1.000
_cell.angle_alpha   90.00
_cell.angle_beta   90.00
_cell.angle_gamma   90.00
#
_symmetry.space_group_name_H-M   'P 1'
#
loop_
_entity.id
_entity.type
_entity.pdbx_description
1 polymer ?
#
loop_
_entity_poly.entity_id
_entity_poly.type
_entity_poly.pdbx_seq_one_letter_code
_entity_poly.pdbx_strand_id
1 'polypeptide(L)'
;MSRRKGETMNNIKLKTNLENYQDEWKNFEEKEFSLDFLNIGNKVALFIIIFFFTIVMIAAFKINAETVDDLPVVIQELVSPPFVPVHNQVADEKAKVIKVTMIVEEKIIEIDDEGTQFRVFAFNDSVPGPLI
;
A
#
# COMPACT_ATOMS: atom_id res chain seq x y z
N MET A 1 7.48 64.60 1.97
CA MET A 1 7.79 63.99 3.29
C MET A 1 6.64 63.19 3.91
N SER A 2 5.39 63.31 3.42
CA SER A 2 4.20 62.69 4.04
C SER A 2 3.99 61.18 3.77
N ARG A 3 4.38 60.68 2.58
CA ARG A 3 4.11 59.29 2.13
C ARG A 3 4.85 58.21 2.95
N ARG A 4 6.12 58.46 3.28
CA ARG A 4 6.96 57.55 4.09
C ARG A 4 6.41 57.35 5.51
N LYS A 5 5.81 58.38 6.12
CA LYS A 5 5.23 58.30 7.47
C LYS A 5 3.94 57.47 7.48
N GLY A 6 3.14 57.54 6.42
CA GLY A 6 1.94 56.72 6.25
C GLY A 6 2.25 55.23 6.04
N GLU A 7 3.25 54.92 5.22
CA GLU A 7 3.72 53.53 5.02
C GLU A 7 4.35 52.95 6.28
N THR A 8 5.18 53.71 7.01
CA THR A 8 5.74 53.22 8.28
C THR A 8 4.64 53.01 9.33
N MET A 9 3.66 53.91 9.43
CA MET A 9 2.52 53.74 10.34
C MET A 9 1.66 52.52 9.98
N ASN A 10 1.43 52.25 8.70
CA ASN A 10 0.69 51.06 8.24
C ASN A 10 1.47 49.76 8.52
N ASN A 11 2.79 49.76 8.27
CA ASN A 11 3.63 48.59 8.54
C ASN A 11 3.78 48.32 10.04
N ILE A 12 3.85 49.36 10.88
CA ILE A 12 3.84 49.21 12.33
C ILE A 12 2.51 48.61 12.77
N LYS A 13 1.38 49.14 12.29
CA LYS A 13 0.03 48.64 12.61
C LYS A 13 -0.19 47.19 12.15
N LEU A 14 0.33 46.83 10.97
CA LEU A 14 0.30 45.46 10.48
C LEU A 14 1.13 44.53 11.37
N LYS A 15 2.34 44.93 11.76
CA LYS A 15 3.17 44.14 12.68
C LYS A 15 2.53 43.96 14.05
N THR A 16 1.93 45.02 14.61
CA THR A 16 1.21 44.92 15.90
C THR A 16 0.00 43.99 15.80
N ASN A 17 -0.75 44.04 14.68
CA ASN A 17 -1.87 43.11 14.47
C ASN A 17 -1.41 41.66 14.30
N LEU A 18 -0.27 41.43 13.65
CA LEU A 18 0.29 40.10 13.47
C LEU A 18 0.82 39.53 14.79
N GLU A 19 1.48 40.36 15.61
CA GLU A 19 1.93 39.99 16.96
C GLU A 19 0.73 39.66 17.85
N ASN A 20 -0.30 40.51 17.86
CA ASN A 20 -1.54 40.25 18.61
C ASN A 20 -2.22 38.95 18.17
N TYR A 21 -2.29 38.70 16.86
CA TYR A 21 -2.85 37.45 16.34
C TYR A 21 -1.97 36.26 16.78
N GLN A 22 -0.66 36.33 16.63
CA GLN A 22 0.25 35.27 17.10
C GLN A 22 0.11 34.99 18.60
N ASP A 23 -0.08 36.02 19.42
CA ASP A 23 -0.30 35.87 20.86
C ASP A 23 -1.69 35.30 21.16
N GLU A 24 -2.73 35.68 20.40
CA GLU A 24 -4.05 35.05 20.47
C GLU A 24 -3.98 33.57 20.09
N TRP A 25 -3.24 33.20 19.03
CA TRP A 25 -3.05 31.80 18.62
C TRP A 25 -2.28 31.00 19.64
N LYS A 26 -1.19 31.55 20.19
CA LYS A 26 -0.44 30.88 21.26
C LYS A 26 -1.32 30.66 22.49
N ASN A 27 -2.06 31.68 22.92
CA ASN A 27 -2.97 31.56 24.06
C ASN A 27 -4.14 30.61 23.79
N PHE A 28 -4.59 30.50 22.54
CA PHE A 28 -5.60 29.53 22.12
C PHE A 28 -5.05 28.11 22.10
N GLU A 29 -3.88 27.91 21.48
CA GLU A 29 -3.19 26.62 21.40
C GLU A 29 -2.83 26.08 22.78
N GLU A 30 -2.33 26.96 23.67
CA GLU A 30 -2.01 26.63 25.06
C GLU A 30 -3.25 26.37 25.92
N LYS A 31 -4.46 26.78 25.51
CA LYS A 31 -5.70 26.48 26.24
C LYS A 31 -6.45 25.26 25.71
N GLU A 32 -6.48 25.08 24.40
CA GLU A 32 -7.22 23.99 23.75
C GLU A 32 -6.42 22.68 23.67
N PHE A 33 -5.10 22.77 23.51
CA PHE A 33 -4.23 21.60 23.38
C PHE A 33 -3.37 21.34 24.62
N SER A 34 -3.50 22.12 25.69
CA SER A 34 -2.83 21.80 26.95
C SER A 34 -3.54 20.70 27.72
N LEU A 35 -2.76 19.76 28.22
CA LEU A 35 -3.21 18.71 29.13
C LEU A 35 -3.20 19.20 30.59
N ASP A 36 -3.31 20.51 30.82
CA ASP A 36 -3.14 21.13 32.14
C ASP A 36 -4.35 20.96 33.07
N PHE A 37 -5.49 20.54 32.51
CA PHE A 37 -6.66 20.12 33.29
C PHE A 37 -6.46 18.78 34.03
N LEU A 38 -5.37 18.04 33.74
CA LEU A 38 -4.97 16.87 34.52
C LEU A 38 -3.97 17.30 35.61
N ASN A 39 -4.33 17.15 36.90
CA ASN A 39 -3.41 17.33 38.04
C ASN A 39 -2.20 16.36 37.92
N ILE A 40 -1.01 16.64 38.49
CA ILE A 40 0.21 15.82 38.30
C ILE A 40 0.00 14.33 38.60
N GLY A 41 -0.80 14.00 39.62
CA GLY A 41 -1.19 12.62 39.95
C GLY A 41 -2.11 12.00 38.88
N ASN A 42 -3.02 12.80 38.31
CA ASN A 42 -3.86 12.41 37.19
C ASN A 42 -3.07 12.35 35.87
N LYS A 43 -2.02 13.16 35.66
CA LYS A 43 -1.12 13.07 34.50
C LYS A 43 -0.36 11.75 34.53
N VAL A 44 0.26 11.40 35.65
CA VAL A 44 0.95 10.11 35.81
C VAL A 44 -0.03 8.94 35.65
N ALA A 45 -1.22 9.02 36.25
CA ALA A 45 -2.25 8.00 36.06
C ALA A 45 -2.72 7.89 34.60
N LEU A 46 -2.90 9.00 33.89
CA LEU A 46 -3.26 9.02 32.47
C LEU A 46 -2.14 8.43 31.60
N PHE A 47 -0.88 8.77 31.86
CA PHE A 47 0.25 8.18 31.15
C PHE A 47 0.32 6.66 31.38
N ILE A 48 0.03 6.19 32.60
CA ILE A 48 -0.06 4.75 32.90
C ILE A 48 -1.24 4.13 32.15
N ILE A 49 -2.40 4.78 32.09
CA ILE A 49 -3.58 4.27 31.37
C ILE A 49 -3.33 4.23 29.87
N ILE A 50 -2.75 5.26 29.28
CA ILE A 50 -2.39 5.29 27.86
C ILE A 50 -1.35 4.22 27.57
N PHE A 51 -0.32 4.07 28.41
CA PHE A 51 0.70 3.04 28.27
C PHE A 51 0.10 1.63 28.40
N PHE A 52 -0.84 1.44 29.32
CA PHE A 52 -1.56 0.19 29.45
C PHE A 52 -2.46 -0.07 28.24
N PHE A 53 -3.16 0.95 27.75
CA PHE A 53 -4.03 0.87 26.58
C PHE A 53 -3.24 0.62 25.30
N THR A 54 -2.05 1.20 25.15
CA THR A 54 -1.15 0.94 24.02
C THR A 54 -0.57 -0.46 24.10
N ILE A 55 -0.19 -0.95 25.28
CA ILE A 55 0.22 -2.35 25.46
C ILE A 55 -0.92 -3.31 25.12
N VAL A 56 -2.15 -3.02 25.57
CA VAL A 56 -3.34 -3.83 25.24
C VAL A 56 -3.64 -3.79 23.76
N MET A 57 -3.52 -2.64 23.10
CA MET A 57 -3.67 -2.51 21.65
C MET A 57 -2.59 -3.28 20.88
N ILE A 58 -1.33 -3.18 21.28
CA ILE A 58 -0.23 -3.95 20.67
C ILE A 58 -0.45 -5.46 20.86
N ALA A 59 -0.92 -5.89 22.03
CA ALA A 59 -1.22 -7.30 22.30
C ALA A 59 -2.45 -7.81 21.51
N ALA A 60 -3.43 -6.94 21.22
CA ALA A 60 -4.63 -7.28 20.46
C ALA A 60 -4.35 -7.40 18.95
N PHE A 61 -3.42 -6.61 18.41
CA PHE A 61 -3.04 -6.67 16.99
C PHE A 61 -1.93 -7.71 16.76
N LYS A 62 -2.33 -8.97 16.57
CA LYS A 62 -1.44 -10.01 16.03
C LYS A 62 -1.37 -9.92 14.51
N ILE A 63 -0.22 -9.51 13.97
CA ILE A 63 0.11 -9.66 12.55
C ILE A 63 0.77 -11.03 12.40
N ASN A 64 0.05 -11.99 11.82
CA ASN A 64 0.64 -13.27 11.42
C ASN A 64 1.04 -13.14 9.94
N ALA A 65 2.30 -13.43 9.62
CA ALA A 65 2.69 -13.67 8.25
C ALA A 65 2.20 -15.08 7.87
N GLU A 66 1.41 -15.19 6.81
CA GLU A 66 1.07 -16.48 6.24
C GLU A 66 2.35 -17.08 5.65
N THR A 67 2.75 -18.26 6.13
CA THR A 67 3.90 -18.93 5.56
C THR A 67 3.52 -19.49 4.19
N VAL A 68 4.49 -19.67 3.30
CA VAL A 68 4.21 -20.21 1.96
C VAL A 68 3.49 -21.56 2.03
N ASP A 69 3.75 -22.35 3.07
CA ASP A 69 3.15 -23.67 3.31
C ASP A 69 1.66 -23.60 3.69
N ASP A 70 1.19 -22.46 4.20
CA ASP A 70 -0.20 -22.27 4.63
C ASP A 70 -1.10 -21.77 3.48
N LEU A 71 -0.51 -21.35 2.35
CA LEU A 71 -1.26 -20.79 1.23
C LEU A 71 -2.12 -21.86 0.52
N PRO A 72 -3.35 -21.53 0.12
CA PRO A 72 -4.19 -22.45 -0.65
C PRO A 72 -3.56 -22.76 -2.01
N VAL A 73 -3.53 -24.05 -2.37
CA VAL A 73 -3.01 -24.52 -3.65
C VAL A 73 -4.15 -24.70 -4.64
N VAL A 74 -4.05 -24.06 -5.81
CA VAL A 74 -5.02 -24.17 -6.90
C VAL A 74 -4.34 -24.78 -8.12
N ILE A 75 -4.93 -25.83 -8.71
CA ILE A 75 -4.44 -26.41 -9.96
C ILE A 75 -5.04 -25.62 -11.12
N GLN A 76 -4.19 -25.11 -12.00
CA GLN A 76 -4.64 -24.39 -13.20
C GLN A 76 -4.53 -25.32 -14.41
N GLU A 77 -5.67 -25.56 -15.05
CA GLU A 77 -5.72 -26.29 -16.32
C GLU A 77 -5.31 -25.36 -17.46
N LEU A 78 -4.26 -25.76 -18.19
CA LEU A 78 -3.77 -25.02 -19.34
C LEU A 78 -4.56 -25.36 -20.58
N VAL A 79 -4.72 -24.36 -21.45
CA VAL A 79 -5.37 -24.50 -22.77
C VAL A 79 -4.40 -24.10 -23.87
N SER A 80 -4.53 -24.70 -25.05
CA SER A 80 -3.68 -24.36 -26.19
C SER A 80 -3.93 -22.92 -26.66
N PRO A 81 -2.88 -22.19 -27.08
CA PRO A 81 -3.04 -20.90 -27.73
C PRO A 81 -3.95 -20.98 -28.98
N PRO A 82 -4.62 -19.88 -29.35
CA PRO A 82 -4.54 -18.53 -28.75
C PRO A 82 -5.45 -18.34 -27.52
N PHE A 83 -6.06 -19.40 -27.00
CA PHE A 83 -6.90 -19.32 -25.81
C PHE A 83 -6.05 -19.17 -24.55
N VAL A 84 -6.68 -18.64 -23.50
CA VAL A 84 -6.05 -18.43 -22.19
C VAL A 84 -6.81 -19.18 -21.11
N PRO A 85 -6.14 -19.68 -20.06
CA PRO A 85 -6.81 -20.31 -18.93
C PRO A 85 -7.84 -19.38 -18.28
N VAL A 86 -8.83 -19.99 -17.62
CA VAL A 86 -9.83 -19.26 -16.84
C VAL A 86 -9.14 -18.54 -15.69
N HIS A 87 -9.34 -17.22 -15.60
CA HIS A 87 -8.75 -16.38 -14.56
C HIS A 87 -9.66 -15.17 -14.28
N ASN A 88 -9.46 -14.55 -13.12
CA ASN A 88 -10.05 -13.27 -12.78
C ASN A 88 -9.03 -12.16 -13.03
N GLN A 89 -9.45 -11.07 -13.68
CA GLN A 89 -8.56 -9.92 -13.91
C GLN A 89 -8.24 -9.17 -12.61
N VAL A 90 -9.21 -9.11 -11.69
CA VAL A 90 -9.00 -8.60 -10.34
C VAL A 90 -8.65 -9.79 -9.46
N ALA A 91 -7.56 -9.67 -8.71
CA ALA A 91 -7.13 -10.72 -7.81
C ALA A 91 -8.17 -10.98 -6.72
N ASP A 92 -8.38 -12.25 -6.41
CA ASP A 92 -9.13 -12.63 -5.22
C ASP A 92 -8.38 -12.13 -3.97
N GLU A 93 -9.09 -11.83 -2.88
CA GLU A 93 -8.53 -11.15 -1.70
C GLU A 93 -7.39 -11.88 -0.98
N LYS A 94 -7.11 -13.15 -1.30
CA LYS A 94 -6.08 -13.98 -0.65
C LYS A 94 -5.06 -14.51 -1.66
N ALA A 95 -3.79 -14.49 -1.25
CA ALA A 95 -2.70 -15.12 -2.00
C ALA A 95 -2.90 -16.64 -2.11
N LYS A 96 -2.41 -17.24 -3.20
CA LYS A 96 -2.56 -18.67 -3.50
C LYS A 96 -1.31 -19.18 -4.22
N VAL A 97 -1.06 -20.48 -4.13
CA VAL A 97 -0.04 -21.17 -4.93
C VAL A 97 -0.72 -21.79 -6.16
N ILE A 98 -0.37 -21.32 -7.36
CA ILE A 98 -0.90 -21.90 -8.60
C ILE A 98 0.01 -23.04 -9.07
N LYS A 99 -0.54 -24.24 -9.13
CA LYS A 99 0.14 -25.44 -9.61
C LYS A 99 -0.18 -25.66 -11.08
N VAL A 100 0.88 -25.66 -11.88
CA VAL A 100 0.83 -25.86 -13.34
C VAL A 100 1.65 -27.10 -13.69
N THR A 101 1.20 -27.86 -14.68
CA THR A 101 1.96 -28.98 -15.26
C THR A 101 2.04 -28.80 -16.77
N MET A 102 3.26 -28.87 -17.31
CA MET A 102 3.52 -28.85 -18.75
C MET A 102 4.34 -30.07 -19.14
N ILE A 103 4.03 -30.63 -20.31
CA ILE A 103 4.76 -31.74 -20.92
C ILE A 103 5.62 -31.16 -22.05
N VAL A 104 6.89 -31.55 -22.12
CA VAL A 104 7.78 -31.18 -23.22
C VAL A 104 7.65 -32.22 -24.32
N GLU A 105 7.40 -31.76 -25.54
CA GLU A 105 7.23 -32.60 -26.72
C GLU A 105 8.18 -32.16 -27.83
N GLU A 106 9.07 -33.06 -28.25
CA GLU A 106 9.93 -32.84 -29.41
C GLU A 106 9.22 -33.36 -30.67
N LYS A 107 9.03 -32.48 -31.67
CA LYS A 107 8.40 -32.84 -32.94
C LYS A 107 8.98 -32.06 -34.12
N ILE A 108 8.74 -32.57 -35.33
CA ILE A 108 8.98 -31.81 -36.57
C ILE A 108 7.64 -31.18 -36.96
N ILE A 109 7.63 -29.88 -37.23
CA ILE A 109 6.47 -29.16 -37.75
C ILE A 109 6.81 -28.54 -39.11
N GLU A 110 5.78 -28.34 -39.93
CA GLU A 110 5.81 -27.56 -41.16
C GLU A 110 5.28 -26.15 -40.87
N ILE A 111 5.96 -25.12 -41.37
CA ILE A 111 5.67 -23.72 -41.01
C ILE A 111 5.12 -22.87 -42.16
N ASP A 112 5.18 -23.38 -43.38
CA ASP A 112 4.75 -22.71 -44.61
C ASP A 112 4.21 -23.71 -45.62
N ASP A 113 3.55 -23.20 -46.66
CA ASP A 113 2.95 -24.02 -47.72
C ASP A 113 4.01 -24.63 -48.68
N GLU A 114 5.30 -24.31 -48.50
CA GLU A 114 6.41 -24.84 -49.30
C GLU A 114 7.01 -26.12 -48.69
N GLY A 115 6.53 -26.54 -47.51
CA GLY A 115 7.02 -27.74 -46.84
C GLY A 115 8.24 -27.51 -45.96
N THR A 116 8.55 -26.26 -45.56
CA THR A 116 9.71 -25.98 -44.71
C THR A 116 9.51 -26.59 -43.33
N GLN A 117 10.44 -27.47 -42.94
CA GLN A 117 10.36 -28.23 -41.69
C GLN A 117 11.31 -27.69 -40.61
N PHE A 118 10.80 -27.62 -39.37
CA PHE A 118 11.56 -27.27 -38.19
C PHE A 118 11.42 -28.32 -37.09
N ARG A 119 12.52 -28.62 -36.40
CA ARG A 119 12.50 -29.35 -35.12
C ARG A 119 12.13 -28.38 -34.01
N VAL A 120 11.04 -28.65 -33.30
CA VAL A 120 10.59 -27.83 -32.18
C VAL A 120 10.51 -28.65 -30.90
N PHE A 121 10.76 -27.96 -29.79
CA PHE A 121 10.56 -28.45 -28.43
C PHE A 121 9.40 -27.66 -27.84
N ALA A 122 8.20 -28.24 -27.94
CA ALA A 122 6.94 -27.61 -27.58
C ALA A 122 6.56 -27.91 -26.13
N PHE A 123 5.85 -26.99 -25.47
CA PHE A 123 5.18 -27.25 -24.20
C PHE A 123 3.69 -27.52 -24.48
N ASN A 124 3.16 -28.65 -24.00
CA ASN A 124 1.80 -29.14 -24.27
C ASN A 124 1.45 -29.08 -25.77
N ASP A 125 2.26 -29.74 -26.59
CA ASP A 125 2.08 -29.87 -28.05
C ASP A 125 1.90 -28.54 -28.84
N SER A 126 2.20 -27.38 -28.26
CA SER A 126 1.94 -26.08 -28.88
C SER A 126 3.18 -25.20 -29.01
N VAL A 127 3.21 -24.41 -30.10
CA VAL A 127 4.22 -23.37 -30.36
C VAL A 127 3.48 -22.07 -30.71
N PRO A 128 3.53 -21.03 -29.86
CA PRO A 128 4.12 -21.00 -28.52
C PRO A 128 3.41 -21.96 -27.55
N GLY A 129 4.01 -22.19 -26.37
CA GLY A 129 3.36 -22.94 -25.29
C GLY A 129 2.16 -22.18 -24.69
N PRO A 130 1.34 -22.85 -23.85
CA PRO A 130 0.19 -22.22 -23.19
C PRO A 130 0.57 -21.03 -22.32
N LEU A 131 -0.33 -20.04 -22.25
CA LEU A 131 -0.20 -18.93 -21.29
C LEU A 131 -0.54 -19.42 -19.87
N ILE A 132 0.23 -18.95 -18.89
CA ILE A 132 -0.01 -19.19 -17.46
C ILE A 132 -0.58 -17.93 -16.84
#